data_AF-A0A957CLC5-F1
#
_entry.id   AF-A0A957CLC5-F1
#
_cell.length_a   1.000
_cell.length_b   1.000
_cell.length_c   1.000
_cell.angle_alpha   90.00
_cell.angle_beta   90.00
_cell.angle_gamma   90.00
#
_symmetry.space_group_name_H-M   'P 1'
#
loop_
_entity.id
_entity.type
_entity.pdbx_description
1 polymer ?
#
loop_
_entity_poly.entity_id
_entity_poly.type
_entity_poly.pdbx_seq_one_letter_code
_entity_poly.pdbx_strand_id
1 'polypeptide(L)'
;MRVIIDRGLCDTNLSFCQRCSAAVIRNPMGYDRACIRDIVEDGKETLTIEMYTDGRTLEIELTDEEREIASLEGWEALADFDPALFRSGAMERWHELRQLPTTHE
;
A
#
# COMPACT_ATOMS: atom_id res chain seq x y z
N MET A 1 8.72 -8.58 7.95
CA MET A 1 7.86 -7.39 8.20
C MET A 1 6.76 -7.34 7.14
N ARG A 2 5.56 -6.86 7.48
CA ARG A 2 4.45 -6.67 6.52
C ARG A 2 3.94 -5.23 6.51
N VAL A 3 3.79 -4.66 5.32
CA VAL A 3 3.21 -3.32 5.10
C VAL A 3 1.80 -3.48 4.54
N ILE A 4 0.82 -2.89 5.21
CA ILE A 4 -0.60 -2.96 4.83
C ILE A 4 -1.01 -1.63 4.18
N ILE A 5 -1.50 -1.70 2.95
CA ILE A 5 -1.84 -0.55 2.11
C ILE A 5 -3.30 -0.64 1.66
N ASP A 6 -4.06 0.45 1.73
CA ASP A 6 -5.37 0.59 1.10
C ASP A 6 -5.31 1.72 0.08
N ARG A 7 -5.23 1.36 -1.21
CA ARG A 7 -5.17 2.32 -2.32
C ARG A 7 -6.45 3.16 -2.43
N GLY A 8 -7.56 2.72 -1.85
CA GLY A 8 -8.83 3.46 -1.80
C GLY A 8 -8.82 4.66 -0.83
N LEU A 9 -7.80 4.77 0.02
CA LEU A 9 -7.62 5.92 0.92
C LEU A 9 -6.80 7.05 0.28
N CYS A 10 -6.46 6.93 -1.01
CA CYS A 10 -5.67 7.92 -1.75
C CYS A 10 -6.14 8.05 -3.20
N ASP A 11 -6.57 9.25 -3.58
CA ASP A 11 -7.08 9.57 -4.93
C ASP A 11 -5.97 9.90 -5.95
N THR A 12 -4.69 9.81 -5.57
CA THR A 12 -3.60 10.06 -6.52
C THR A 12 -3.56 8.98 -7.60
N ASN A 13 -3.13 9.37 -8.81
CA ASN A 13 -2.97 8.43 -9.91
C ASN A 13 -1.94 7.33 -9.62
N LEU A 14 -1.98 6.28 -10.44
CA LEU A 14 -1.12 5.10 -10.33
C LEU A 14 0.37 5.46 -10.38
N SER A 15 0.81 6.36 -11.27
CA SER A 15 2.21 6.77 -11.35
C SER A 15 2.73 7.38 -10.04
N PHE A 16 1.90 8.15 -9.34
CA PHE A 16 2.26 8.66 -8.01
C PHE A 16 2.27 7.55 -6.96
N CYS A 17 1.31 6.62 -7.04
CA CYS A 17 1.27 5.44 -6.19
C CYS A 17 2.55 4.61 -6.32
N GLN A 18 3.05 4.38 -7.54
CA GLN A 18 4.28 3.63 -7.78
C GLN A 18 5.49 4.25 -7.10
N ARG A 19 5.62 5.58 -7.20
CA ARG A 19 6.70 6.31 -6.52
C ARG A 19 6.60 6.21 -5.00
N CYS A 20 5.38 6.22 -4.46
CA CYS A 20 5.16 6.05 -3.03
C CYS A 20 5.52 4.63 -2.59
N SER A 21 5.03 3.61 -3.28
CA SER A 21 5.35 2.22 -2.94
C SER A 21 6.83 1.93 -3.09
N ALA A 22 7.49 2.42 -4.13
CA ALA A 22 8.93 2.22 -4.31
C ALA A 22 9.73 2.80 -3.12
N ALA A 23 9.34 3.99 -2.64
CA ALA A 23 9.95 4.61 -1.47
C ALA A 23 9.71 3.78 -0.19
N VAL A 24 8.50 3.25 0.01
CA VAL A 24 8.15 2.39 1.15
C VAL A 24 8.93 1.08 1.09
N ILE A 25 8.99 0.40 -0.05
CA ILE A 25 9.69 -0.89 -0.18
C ILE A 25 11.18 -0.74 0.12
N ARG A 26 11.77 0.38 -0.32
CA ARG A 26 13.16 0.73 -0.04
C ARG A 26 13.39 1.07 1.44
N ASN A 27 12.46 1.78 2.07
CA ASN A 27 12.57 2.22 3.46
C ASN A 27 11.21 2.17 4.19
N PRO A 28 10.77 0.98 4.65
CA PRO A 28 9.43 0.79 5.19
C PRO A 28 9.12 1.70 6.37
N MET A 29 10.10 1.95 7.25
CA MET A 29 9.92 2.76 8.46
C MET A 29 10.08 4.27 8.23
N GLY A 30 10.49 4.71 7.04
CA GLY A 30 10.82 6.12 6.76
C GLY A 30 9.84 6.83 5.84
N TYR A 31 8.75 6.17 5.44
CA TYR A 31 7.81 6.74 4.49
C TYR A 31 6.37 6.50 4.95
N ASP A 32 5.70 7.59 5.31
CA ASP A 32 4.31 7.58 5.75
C ASP A 32 3.40 8.26 4.73
N ARG A 33 2.23 7.66 4.52
CA ARG A 33 1.17 8.09 3.61
C ARG A 33 -0.17 7.65 4.19
N ALA A 34 -1.20 8.45 3.94
CA ALA A 34 -2.57 8.14 4.36
C ALA A 34 -3.09 6.77 3.88
N CYS A 35 -2.58 6.25 2.76
CA CYS A 35 -2.93 4.92 2.27
C CYS A 35 -2.16 3.76 2.93
N ILE A 36 -1.10 4.03 3.69
CA ILE A 36 -0.40 3.03 4.50
C ILE A 36 -1.18 2.93 5.81
N ARG A 37 -1.82 1.79 6.02
CA ARG A 37 -2.69 1.58 7.18
C ARG A 37 -1.93 1.10 8.39
N ASP A 38 -0.93 0.24 8.17
CA ASP A 38 -0.13 -0.33 9.23
C ASP A 38 1.19 -0.90 8.70
N ILE A 39 2.17 -1.01 9.59
CA ILE A 39 3.42 -1.73 9.36
C ILE A 39 3.64 -2.63 10.57
N VAL A 40 3.53 -3.94 10.34
CA VAL A 40 3.55 -4.94 11.41
C VAL A 40 4.77 -5.84 11.30
N GLU A 41 5.31 -6.22 12.45
CA GLU A 41 6.30 -7.29 12.53
C GLU A 41 5.60 -8.64 12.45
N ASP A 42 5.84 -9.36 11.35
CA ASP A 42 5.22 -10.65 11.04
C ASP A 42 6.19 -11.84 11.24
N GLY A 43 7.41 -11.58 11.72
CA GLY A 43 8.44 -12.58 11.98
C GLY A 43 9.14 -13.16 10.74
N LYS A 44 8.83 -12.67 9.54
CA LYS A 44 9.52 -13.06 8.30
C LYS A 44 10.77 -12.22 8.06
N GLU A 45 11.78 -12.84 7.45
CA GLU A 45 13.01 -12.16 6.98
C GLU A 45 12.72 -11.27 5.76
N THR A 46 11.81 -11.70 4.90
CA THR A 46 11.35 -11.00 3.71
C THR A 46 10.32 -9.91 4.04
N LEU A 47 10.17 -8.96 3.12
CA LEU A 47 9.16 -7.91 3.21
C LEU A 47 7.88 -8.39 2.52
N THR A 48 6.75 -8.35 3.21
CA THR A 48 5.44 -8.62 2.61
C THR A 48 4.69 -7.32 2.35
N ILE A 49 4.13 -7.15 1.16
CA ILE A 49 3.14 -6.11 0.86
C ILE A 49 1.77 -6.74 0.86
N GLU A 50 0.86 -6.24 1.69
CA GLU A 50 -0.57 -6.53 1.61
C GLU A 50 -1.28 -5.26 1.14
N MET A 51 -1.94 -5.30 -0.02
CA MET A 51 -2.53 -4.12 -0.64
C MET A 51 -3.97 -4.38 -1.05
N TYR A 52 -4.90 -3.60 -0.49
CA TYR A 52 -6.25 -3.48 -1.01
C TYR A 52 -6.29 -2.48 -2.16
N THR A 53 -6.75 -2.93 -3.32
CA THR A 53 -6.85 -2.13 -4.53
C THR A 53 -7.90 -2.69 -5.48
N ASP A 54 -8.62 -1.86 -6.23
CA ASP A 54 -9.50 -2.31 -7.33
C ASP A 54 -10.45 -3.47 -6.94
N GLY A 55 -10.98 -3.41 -5.71
CA GLY A 55 -11.90 -4.40 -5.15
C GLY A 55 -11.27 -5.74 -4.75
N ARG A 56 -9.94 -5.85 -4.74
CA ARG A 56 -9.18 -7.08 -4.43
C ARG A 56 -8.05 -6.81 -3.43
N THR A 57 -7.56 -7.88 -2.81
CA THR A 57 -6.35 -7.85 -1.98
C THR A 57 -5.22 -8.53 -2.72
N LEU A 58 -4.11 -7.82 -2.86
CA LEU A 58 -2.84 -8.31 -3.38
C LEU A 58 -1.92 -8.57 -2.20
N GLU A 59 -1.41 -9.79 -2.08
CA GLU A 59 -0.37 -10.13 -1.09
C GLU A 59 0.87 -10.61 -1.84
N ILE A 60 1.99 -9.90 -1.66
CA ILE A 60 3.27 -10.22 -2.28
C ILE A 60 4.31 -10.32 -1.18
N GLU A 61 4.85 -11.52 -0.97
CA GLU A 61 6.08 -11.70 -0.22
C GLU A 61 7.26 -11.50 -1.17
N LEU A 62 8.05 -10.45 -0.94
CA LEU A 62 9.12 -10.07 -1.83
C LEU A 62 10.37 -10.90 -1.55
N THR A 63 10.84 -11.61 -2.56
CA THR A 63 12.23 -12.06 -2.61
C THR A 63 13.19 -10.86 -2.70
N ASP A 64 14.48 -11.09 -2.48
CA ASP A 64 15.49 -10.01 -2.57
C ASP A 64 15.53 -9.36 -3.96
N GLU A 65 15.39 -10.15 -5.02
CA GLU A 65 15.37 -9.69 -6.41
C GLU A 65 14.11 -8.86 -6.70
N GLU A 66 12.93 -9.37 -6.34
CA GLU A 66 11.66 -8.65 -6.50
C GLU A 66 11.64 -7.36 -5.70
N ARG A 67 12.25 -7.36 -4.51
CA ARG A 67 12.39 -6.17 -3.68
C ARG A 67 13.28 -5.13 -4.34
N GLU A 68 14.37 -5.52 -4.99
CA GLU A 68 15.25 -4.61 -5.72
C GLU A 68 14.47 -3.91 -6.85
N ILE A 69 13.76 -4.69 -7.66
CA ILE A 69 12.94 -4.20 -8.77
C ILE A 69 11.84 -3.25 -8.25
N ALA A 70 11.06 -3.71 -7.28
CA ALA A 70 9.92 -2.95 -6.76
C ALA A 70 10.36 -1.71 -5.96
N SER A 71 11.58 -1.67 -5.43
CA SER A 71 12.17 -0.47 -4.81
C SER A 71 12.47 0.65 -5.81
N LEU A 72 12.47 0.36 -7.10
CA LEU A 72 12.68 1.31 -8.19
C LEU A 72 11.37 1.62 -8.91
N GLU A 73 10.65 0.57 -9.32
CA GLU A 73 9.48 0.67 -10.20
C GLU A 73 8.15 0.74 -9.45
N GLY A 74 8.13 0.34 -8.18
CA GLY A 74 6.90 0.20 -7.39
C GLY A 74 6.29 -1.20 -7.49
N TRP A 75 5.15 -1.38 -6.81
CA TRP A 75 4.52 -2.70 -6.62
C TRP A 75 3.93 -3.27 -7.92
N GLU A 76 3.55 -2.42 -8.88
CA GLU A 76 2.90 -2.85 -10.13
C GLU A 76 3.82 -3.67 -11.02
N ALA A 77 5.14 -3.50 -10.89
CA ALA A 77 6.11 -4.33 -11.61
C ALA A 77 5.98 -5.83 -11.28
N LEU A 78 5.33 -6.16 -10.16
CA LEU A 78 5.11 -7.53 -9.66
C LEU A 78 3.63 -7.95 -9.73
N ALA A 79 2.74 -7.05 -10.17
CA ALA A 79 1.32 -7.36 -10.27
C ALA A 79 1.04 -8.20 -11.52
N ASP A 80 0.11 -9.14 -11.40
CA ASP A 80 -0.35 -10.01 -12.50
C ASP A 80 -1.65 -9.49 -13.16
N PHE A 81 -1.99 -8.22 -12.90
CA PHE A 81 -3.18 -7.56 -13.42
C PHE A 81 -2.92 -6.09 -13.73
N ASP A 82 -3.78 -5.49 -14.56
CA ASP A 82 -3.74 -4.05 -14.87
C ASP A 82 -4.53 -3.24 -13.82
N PRO A 83 -3.88 -2.47 -12.93
CA PRO A 83 -4.58 -1.69 -11.93
C PRO A 83 -5.24 -0.43 -12.49
N ALA A 84 -6.25 0.06 -11.78
CA ALA A 84 -6.87 1.32 -12.17
C ALA A 84 -5.89 2.49 -12.07
N LEU A 85 -5.77 3.26 -13.15
CA LEU A 85 -4.94 4.46 -13.22
C LEU A 85 -5.40 5.54 -12.23
N PHE A 86 -6.72 5.75 -12.16
CA PHE A 86 -7.37 6.71 -11.27
C PHE A 86 -8.27 6.00 -10.27
N ARG A 87 -8.37 6.58 -9.08
CA ARG A 87 -9.30 6.19 -8.02
C ARG A 87 -9.91 7.46 -7.45
N SER A 88 -11.13 7.33 -6.92
CA SER A 88 -11.86 8.43 -6.30
C SER A 88 -12.60 7.93 -5.06
N GLY A 89 -12.97 8.84 -4.17
CA GLY A 89 -13.75 8.55 -2.97
C GLY A 89 -12.92 8.44 -1.70
N ALA A 90 -11.61 8.72 -1.77
CA ALA A 90 -10.78 8.76 -0.56
C ALA A 90 -11.28 9.83 0.41
N MET A 91 -11.68 11.01 -0.08
CA MET A 91 -12.19 12.08 0.79
C MET A 91 -13.45 11.68 1.54
N GLU A 92 -14.44 11.12 0.84
CA GLU A 92 -15.68 10.61 1.45
C GLU A 92 -15.37 9.55 2.50
N ARG A 93 -14.49 8.60 2.19
CA ARG A 93 -14.09 7.54 3.14
C ARG A 93 -13.39 8.10 4.37
N TRP A 94 -12.52 9.10 4.21
CA TRP A 94 -11.93 9.82 5.34
C TRP A 94 -12.98 10.58 6.16
N HIS A 95 -14.01 11.12 5.52
CA HIS A 95 -15.11 11.78 6.21
C HIS A 95 -15.91 10.79 7.06
N GLU A 96 -16.25 9.63 6.50
CA GLU A 96 -16.94 8.54 7.21
C GLU A 96 -16.13 8.05 8.41
N LEU A 97 -14.81 7.82 8.24
CA LEU A 97 -13.93 7.40 9.33
C LEU A 97 -13.88 8.41 10.48
N ARG A 98 -13.92 9.72 10.18
CA ARG A 98 -13.96 10.77 11.22
C ARG A 98 -15.26 10.79 12.02
N GLN A 99 -16.34 10.19 11.50
CA GLN A 99 -17.62 10.10 12.22
C GLN A 99 -17.69 8.88 13.14
N LEU A 100 -16.74 7.94 13.05
CA LEU A 100 -16.72 6.76 13.91
C LEU A 100 -16.40 7.15 15.36
N PRO A 101 -17.01 6.48 16.36
CA PRO A 101 -16.71 6.71 17.76
C PRO A 101 -15.23 6.40 18.05
N THR A 102 -14.58 7.23 18.88
CA THR A 102 -13.19 7.03 19.30
C THR A 102 -13.01 5.94 20.37
N THR A 103 -14.11 5.40 20.89
CA THR A 103 -14.13 4.29 21.84
C THR A 103 -14.22 2.97 21.09
N HIS A 104 -13.16 2.17 21.19
CA HIS A 104 -13.17 0.75 20.87
C HIS A 104 -13.63 -0.03 22.11
N GLU A 105 -14.70 -0.83 22.00
CA GLU A 105 -15.10 -1.79 23.05
C GLU A 105 -14.11 -2.95 23.19
#